data_AF-K1TWD8-F1
#
_entry.id   AF-K1TWD8-F1
#
_cell.length_a   1.000
_cell.length_b   1.000
_cell.length_c   1.000
_cell.angle_alpha   90.00
_cell.angle_beta   90.00
_cell.angle_gamma   90.00
#
_symmetry.space_group_name_H-M   'P 1'
#
loop_
_entity.id
_entity.type
_entity.pdbx_description
1 polymer ?
#
loop_
_entity_poly.entity_id
_entity_poly.type
_entity_poly.pdbx_seq_one_letter_code
_entity_poly.pdbx_strand_id
1 'polypeptide(L)'
;YYLLCKIPSLRSETPFINNYNYDSSFLSEINHEQSEILVHIFTGLMNEKADDILLSDTYYITPNGLDAEDNYSFHHTTAYDLAKTMAYCINNEDFLYITQTVSKTISDTTGRYHYQLNNKNRLLNPDEGIISGKTGFTNKAGYCYVCAYKDKNRTLCIALLACGWPPK
;
A
#
# COMPACT_ATOMS: atom_id res chain seq x y z
N TYR A 1 -13.64 -6.67 6.35
CA TYR A 1 -15.10 -6.78 6.65
C TYR A 1 -15.84 -7.46 5.50
N TYR A 2 -15.77 -6.94 4.26
CA TYR A 2 -16.52 -7.49 3.12
C TYR A 2 -16.11 -8.92 2.67
N LEU A 3 -14.81 -9.24 2.58
CA LEU A 3 -14.37 -10.60 2.18
C LEU A 3 -14.61 -11.69 3.23
N LEU A 4 -14.52 -11.34 4.52
CA LEU A 4 -14.95 -12.23 5.61
C LEU A 4 -16.45 -12.55 5.53
N CYS A 5 -17.25 -11.65 4.95
CA CYS A 5 -18.67 -11.89 4.69
C CYS A 5 -18.91 -12.66 3.38
N LYS A 6 -18.02 -12.58 2.38
CA LYS A 6 -18.16 -13.24 1.07
C LYS A 6 -17.56 -14.65 0.99
N ILE A 7 -16.58 -14.98 1.82
CA ILE A 7 -15.86 -16.25 1.78
C ILE A 7 -16.06 -16.98 3.11
N PRO A 8 -17.07 -17.87 3.22
CA PRO A 8 -17.42 -18.56 4.46
C PRO A 8 -16.27 -19.37 5.09
N SER A 9 -15.34 -19.89 4.28
CA SER A 9 -14.16 -20.62 4.77
C SER A 9 -13.16 -19.72 5.51
N LEU A 10 -12.94 -18.49 5.02
CA LEU A 10 -12.07 -17.53 5.72
C LEU A 10 -12.67 -17.10 7.06
N ARG A 11 -14.00 -17.06 7.17
CA ARG A 11 -14.68 -16.78 8.45
C ARG A 11 -14.46 -17.88 9.49
N SER A 12 -14.40 -19.16 9.07
CA SER A 12 -14.04 -20.25 9.97
C SER A 12 -12.56 -20.25 10.37
N GLU A 13 -11.70 -19.61 9.56
CA GLU A 13 -10.26 -19.48 9.80
C GLU A 13 -9.88 -18.23 10.62
N THR A 14 -10.80 -17.28 10.82
CA THR A 14 -10.60 -16.10 11.68
C THR A 14 -11.37 -16.07 13.00
N PRO A 15 -11.53 -17.19 13.75
CA PRO A 15 -12.26 -17.17 15.02
C PRO A 15 -11.51 -16.38 16.11
N PHE A 16 -10.21 -16.11 15.90
CA PHE A 16 -9.39 -15.30 16.79
C PHE A 16 -9.69 -13.80 16.72
N ILE A 17 -10.43 -13.34 15.70
CA ILE A 17 -10.89 -11.96 15.61
C ILE A 17 -12.16 -11.83 16.46
N ASN A 18 -11.96 -11.59 17.77
CA ASN A 18 -13.03 -11.56 18.77
C ASN A 18 -13.99 -10.37 18.62
N ASN A 19 -13.58 -9.29 17.94
CA ASN A 19 -14.40 -8.10 17.75
C ASN A 19 -14.11 -7.45 16.40
N TYR A 20 -15.07 -7.48 15.47
CA TYR A 20 -14.93 -6.90 14.12
C TYR A 20 -15.12 -5.37 14.11
N ASN A 21 -14.49 -4.68 15.06
CA ASN A 21 -14.41 -3.22 15.14
C ASN A 21 -13.00 -2.77 14.72
N TYR A 22 -12.73 -1.46 14.65
CA TYR A 22 -11.39 -0.91 14.39
C TYR A 22 -10.38 -1.15 15.55
N ASP A 23 -10.64 -2.15 16.40
CA ASP A 23 -9.76 -2.57 17.48
C ASP A 23 -8.67 -3.48 16.91
N SER A 24 -7.42 -3.04 17.02
CA SER A 24 -6.23 -3.76 16.55
C SER A 24 -5.44 -4.42 17.68
N SER A 25 -5.96 -4.40 18.92
CA SER A 25 -5.29 -5.02 20.08
C SER A 25 -5.02 -6.52 19.86
N PHE A 26 -5.89 -7.24 19.16
CA PHE A 26 -5.71 -8.65 18.87
C PHE A 26 -4.43 -8.94 18.07
N LEU A 27 -3.91 -7.98 17.30
CA LEU A 27 -2.69 -8.15 16.51
C LEU A 27 -1.44 -8.40 17.37
N SER A 28 -1.44 -8.05 18.66
CA SER A 28 -0.29 -8.34 19.54
C SER A 28 -0.18 -9.81 19.95
N GLU A 29 -1.24 -10.59 19.76
CA GLU A 29 -1.36 -11.97 20.26
C GLU A 29 -1.43 -13.02 19.14
N ILE A 30 -1.44 -12.60 17.88
CA ILE A 30 -1.53 -13.53 16.75
C ILE A 30 -0.22 -14.29 16.53
N ASN A 31 -0.35 -15.56 16.13
CA ASN A 31 0.78 -16.37 15.68
C ASN A 31 1.07 -16.16 14.17
N HIS A 32 2.12 -16.83 13.67
CA HIS A 32 2.53 -16.72 12.27
C HIS A 32 1.44 -17.15 11.28
N GLU A 33 0.81 -18.30 11.52
CA GLU A 33 -0.25 -18.85 10.65
C GLU A 33 -1.47 -17.90 10.58
N GLN A 34 -1.86 -17.34 11.71
CA GLN A 34 -2.92 -16.33 11.79
C GLN A 34 -2.54 -15.05 11.05
N SER A 35 -1.28 -14.63 11.13
CA SER A 35 -0.76 -13.48 10.37
C SER A 35 -0.83 -13.71 8.85
N GLU A 36 -0.45 -14.91 8.39
CA GLU A 36 -0.58 -15.29 6.98
C GLU A 36 -2.04 -15.21 6.52
N ILE A 37 -2.98 -15.79 7.27
CA ILE A 37 -4.42 -15.71 6.97
C ILE A 37 -4.89 -14.25 6.82
N LEU A 38 -4.47 -13.34 7.71
CA LEU A 38 -4.81 -11.92 7.62
C LEU A 38 -4.22 -11.25 6.37
N VAL A 39 -2.99 -11.60 5.99
CA VAL A 39 -2.37 -11.10 4.76
C VAL A 39 -3.15 -11.55 3.52
N HIS A 40 -3.56 -12.81 3.47
CA HIS A 40 -4.38 -13.36 2.39
C HIS A 40 -5.76 -12.66 2.32
N ILE A 41 -6.42 -12.43 3.45
CA ILE A 41 -7.68 -11.68 3.49
C ILE A 41 -7.50 -10.25 2.98
N PHE A 42 -6.45 -9.57 3.44
CA PHE A 42 -6.24 -8.17 3.09
C PHE A 42 -5.87 -8.00 1.61
N THR A 43 -5.04 -8.88 1.05
CA THR A 43 -4.69 -8.85 -0.38
C THR A 43 -5.88 -9.16 -1.27
N GLY A 44 -6.79 -10.03 -0.84
CA GLY A 44 -8.11 -10.16 -1.46
C GLY A 44 -8.86 -8.82 -1.53
N LEU A 45 -8.89 -8.04 -0.43
CA LEU A 45 -9.58 -6.74 -0.40
C LEU A 45 -8.90 -5.73 -1.32
N MET A 46 -7.57 -5.82 -1.47
CA MET A 46 -6.83 -5.00 -2.42
C MET A 46 -7.21 -5.33 -3.86
N ASN A 47 -7.34 -6.62 -4.21
CA ASN A 47 -7.76 -7.05 -5.55
C ASN A 47 -9.21 -6.65 -5.85
N GLU A 48 -10.12 -6.80 -4.89
CA GLU A 48 -11.49 -6.30 -5.06
C GLU A 48 -11.51 -4.78 -5.27
N LYS A 49 -10.69 -4.03 -4.53
CA LYS A 49 -10.57 -2.58 -4.75
C LYS A 49 -9.96 -2.27 -6.11
N ALA A 50 -9.02 -3.08 -6.59
CA ALA A 50 -8.44 -2.95 -7.93
C ALA A 50 -9.54 -3.10 -9.00
N ASP A 51 -10.40 -4.12 -8.87
CA ASP A 51 -11.56 -4.33 -9.74
C ASP A 51 -12.55 -3.14 -9.69
N ASP A 52 -12.89 -2.67 -8.48
CA ASP A 52 -13.82 -1.56 -8.26
C ASP A 52 -13.38 -0.26 -8.97
N ILE A 53 -12.06 -0.02 -9.05
CA ILE A 53 -11.50 1.17 -9.70
C ILE A 53 -10.93 0.87 -11.09
N LEU A 54 -11.28 -0.31 -11.62
CA LEU A 54 -11.00 -0.78 -12.98
C LEU A 54 -9.51 -0.89 -13.31
N LEU A 55 -8.69 -1.41 -12.39
CA LEU A 55 -7.28 -1.72 -12.64
C LEU A 55 -7.18 -3.08 -13.33
N SER A 56 -7.18 -3.09 -14.66
CA SER A 56 -7.31 -4.31 -15.47
C SER A 56 -6.10 -5.24 -15.41
N ASP A 57 -4.92 -4.69 -15.10
CA ASP A 57 -3.63 -5.36 -15.20
C ASP A 57 -2.87 -5.23 -13.87
N THR A 58 -3.60 -5.46 -12.77
CA THR A 58 -3.09 -5.39 -11.40
C THR A 58 -3.52 -6.60 -10.59
N TYR A 59 -2.57 -7.24 -9.91
CA TYR A 59 -2.82 -8.37 -9.02
C TYR A 59 -1.92 -8.30 -7.79
N TYR A 60 -2.53 -8.26 -6.61
CA TYR A 60 -1.87 -8.17 -5.31
C TYR A 60 -1.83 -9.53 -4.60
N ILE A 61 -0.63 -10.04 -4.36
CA ILE A 61 -0.36 -11.22 -3.51
C ILE A 61 0.20 -10.82 -2.14
N THR A 62 0.80 -9.63 -2.04
CA THR A 62 1.42 -9.10 -0.81
C THR A 62 1.00 -7.65 -0.63
N PRO A 63 0.81 -7.17 0.62
CA PRO A 63 0.43 -5.78 0.88
C PRO A 63 1.62 -4.82 0.83
N ASN A 64 2.84 -5.34 0.88
CA ASN A 64 4.07 -4.55 1.00
C ASN A 64 4.83 -4.39 -0.34
N GLY A 65 4.41 -5.09 -1.39
CA GLY A 65 5.05 -5.05 -2.71
C GLY A 65 6.31 -5.89 -2.83
N LEU A 66 6.56 -6.82 -1.90
CA LEU A 66 7.61 -7.83 -2.10
C LEU A 66 7.20 -8.79 -3.23
N ASP A 67 8.20 -9.22 -4.00
CA ASP A 67 8.01 -10.15 -5.11
C ASP A 67 7.35 -11.45 -4.60
N ALA A 68 6.24 -11.84 -5.22
CA ALA A 68 5.49 -13.03 -4.86
C ALA A 68 4.80 -13.64 -6.08
N GLU A 69 4.49 -14.93 -5.98
CA GLU A 69 3.81 -15.73 -7.01
C GLU A 69 2.94 -16.78 -6.34
N ASP A 70 1.77 -17.05 -6.92
CA ASP A 70 0.84 -18.09 -6.50
C ASP A 70 0.41 -18.93 -7.71
N ASN A 71 -0.56 -19.83 -7.52
CA ASN A 71 -1.01 -20.73 -8.58
C ASN A 71 -1.77 -20.02 -9.73
N TYR A 72 -2.19 -18.78 -9.52
CA TYR A 72 -2.98 -18.01 -10.49
C TYR A 72 -2.10 -17.05 -11.29
N SER A 73 -1.22 -16.30 -10.62
CA SER A 73 -0.35 -15.30 -11.25
C SER A 73 0.80 -14.87 -10.32
N PHE A 74 1.47 -13.77 -10.65
CA PHE A 74 2.50 -13.14 -9.83
C PHE A 74 2.06 -11.73 -9.38
N HIS A 75 2.65 -11.20 -8.30
CA HIS A 75 2.37 -9.85 -7.83
C HIS A 75 2.78 -8.82 -8.90
N HIS A 76 1.82 -8.05 -9.44
CA HIS A 76 2.11 -7.10 -10.52
C HIS A 76 1.11 -5.94 -10.62
N THR A 77 1.52 -4.92 -11.36
CA THR A 77 0.68 -3.80 -11.83
C THR A 77 1.30 -3.23 -13.11
N THR A 78 0.61 -2.30 -13.78
CA THR A 78 1.15 -1.52 -14.90
C THR A 78 1.36 -0.07 -14.52
N ALA A 79 2.14 0.68 -15.30
CA ALA A 79 2.30 2.12 -15.06
C ALA A 79 0.96 2.87 -15.16
N TYR A 80 0.09 2.44 -16.09
CA TYR A 80 -1.24 3.02 -16.24
C TYR A 80 -2.12 2.78 -15.00
N ASP A 81 -2.21 1.53 -14.53
CA ASP A 81 -2.98 1.20 -13.34
C ASP A 81 -2.42 1.86 -12.08
N LEU A 82 -1.10 1.90 -11.92
CA LEU A 82 -0.48 2.55 -10.79
C LEU A 82 -0.74 4.08 -10.77
N ALA A 83 -0.76 4.72 -11.94
CA ALA A 83 -1.17 6.13 -12.06
C ALA A 83 -2.66 6.32 -11.73
N LYS A 84 -3.54 5.40 -12.13
CA LYS A 84 -4.96 5.40 -11.73
C LYS A 84 -5.14 5.21 -10.22
N THR A 85 -4.37 4.33 -9.60
CA THR A 85 -4.34 4.14 -8.14
C THR A 85 -3.99 5.45 -7.45
N MET A 86 -2.94 6.15 -7.89
CA MET A 86 -2.60 7.47 -7.35
C MET A 86 -3.74 8.47 -7.57
N ALA A 87 -4.34 8.50 -8.76
CA ALA A 87 -5.46 9.39 -9.07
C ALA A 87 -6.68 9.15 -8.17
N TYR A 88 -6.93 7.89 -7.78
CA TYR A 88 -7.94 7.55 -6.78
C TYR A 88 -7.54 8.03 -5.39
N CYS A 89 -6.33 7.69 -4.93
CA CYS A 89 -5.83 7.97 -3.58
C CYS A 89 -5.77 9.46 -3.24
N ILE A 90 -5.41 10.33 -4.18
CA ILE A 90 -5.30 11.78 -3.92
C ILE A 90 -6.64 12.48 -3.65
N ASN A 91 -7.77 11.79 -3.80
CA ASN A 91 -9.07 12.31 -3.36
C ASN A 91 -9.33 12.09 -1.87
N ASN A 92 -8.42 11.40 -1.17
CA ASN A 92 -8.49 11.17 0.27
C ASN A 92 -7.53 12.13 1.00
N GLU A 93 -8.08 12.99 1.87
CA GLU A 93 -7.31 13.99 2.60
C GLU A 93 -6.32 13.37 3.59
N ASP A 94 -6.66 12.26 4.24
CA ASP A 94 -5.76 11.53 5.13
C ASP A 94 -4.57 10.95 4.36
N PHE A 95 -4.80 10.43 3.16
CA PHE A 95 -3.73 9.95 2.29
C PHE A 95 -2.78 11.08 1.91
N LEU A 96 -3.31 12.24 1.51
CA LEU A 96 -2.48 13.42 1.22
C LEU A 96 -1.70 13.87 2.45
N TYR A 97 -2.34 13.98 3.61
CA TYR A 97 -1.69 14.34 4.87
C TYR A 97 -0.54 13.39 5.21
N ILE A 98 -0.77 12.07 5.14
CA ILE A 98 0.25 11.06 5.43
C ILE A 98 1.40 11.17 4.42
N THR A 99 1.10 11.26 3.13
CA THR A 99 2.13 11.23 2.07
C THR A 99 2.92 12.55 1.94
N GLN A 100 2.34 13.67 2.39
CA GLN A 100 3.00 14.98 2.47
C GLN A 100 3.81 15.18 3.76
N THR A 101 3.62 14.32 4.76
CA THR A 101 4.37 14.43 6.02
C THR A 101 5.86 14.21 5.72
N VAL A 102 6.67 15.27 5.90
CA VAL A 102 8.12 15.27 5.62
C VAL A 102 8.88 14.44 6.66
N SER A 103 8.54 14.63 7.93
CA SER A 103 9.06 13.81 9.02
C SER A 103 8.03 13.67 10.14
N LYS A 104 8.12 12.56 10.88
CA LYS A 104 7.28 12.29 12.04
C LYS A 104 8.06 11.52 13.09
N THR A 105 8.03 11.99 14.32
CA THR A 105 8.51 11.22 15.47
C THR A 105 7.37 10.35 15.97
N ILE A 106 7.62 9.04 16.07
CA ILE A 106 6.71 8.07 16.69
C ILE A 106 7.35 7.49 17.94
N SER A 107 6.56 6.93 18.83
CA SER A 107 7.05 6.14 19.96
C SER A 107 6.65 4.68 19.82
N ASP A 108 7.35 3.81 20.54
CA ASP A 108 6.83 2.48 20.84
C ASP A 108 5.57 2.56 21.72
N THR A 109 4.90 1.42 21.92
CA THR A 109 3.65 1.34 22.71
C THR A 109 3.86 1.71 24.17
N THR A 110 5.08 1.61 24.69
CA THR A 110 5.42 2.01 26.06
C THR A 110 5.74 3.50 26.19
N GLY A 111 5.94 4.21 25.07
CA GLY A 111 6.37 5.61 25.05
C GLY A 111 7.83 5.83 25.43
N ARG A 112 8.62 4.76 25.62
CA ARG A 112 10.00 4.81 26.10
C ARG A 112 11.00 5.13 24.99
N TYR A 113 10.75 4.61 23.78
CA TYR A 113 11.66 4.76 22.65
C TYR A 113 10.99 5.61 21.58
N HIS A 114 11.73 6.61 21.09
CA HIS A 114 11.28 7.48 20.03
C HIS A 114 12.06 7.22 18.75
N TYR A 115 11.35 7.19 17.63
CA TYR A 115 11.90 6.94 16.31
C TYR A 115 11.52 8.08 15.38
N GLN A 116 12.51 8.70 14.75
CA GLN A 116 12.27 9.72 13.73
C GLN A 116 12.14 9.04 12.36
N LEU A 117 10.96 9.19 11.76
CA LEU A 117 10.68 8.74 10.40
C LEU A 117 10.81 9.92 9.47
N ASN A 118 11.60 9.76 8.40
CA ASN A 118 11.72 10.76 7.34
C ASN A 118 11.13 10.20 6.05
N ASN A 119 10.42 11.04 5.32
CA ASN A 119 9.84 10.67 4.04
C ASN A 119 10.95 10.32 3.04
N LYS A 120 10.88 9.13 2.47
CA LYS A 120 11.88 8.66 1.49
C LYS A 120 11.68 9.28 0.10
N ASN A 121 10.54 9.92 -0.16
CA ASN A 121 10.27 10.61 -1.41
C ASN A 121 11.07 11.93 -1.47
N ARG A 122 12.30 11.87 -1.98
CA ARG A 122 13.17 13.05 -2.14
C ARG A 122 12.60 14.09 -3.12
N LEU A 123 11.64 13.71 -3.95
CA LEU A 123 10.96 14.60 -4.89
C LEU A 123 9.72 15.27 -4.29
N LEU A 124 9.32 14.94 -3.05
CA LEU A 124 8.18 15.58 -2.41
C LEU A 124 8.49 17.07 -2.19
N ASN A 125 7.79 17.93 -2.94
CA ASN A 125 7.89 19.37 -2.82
C ASN A 125 6.57 20.01 -3.31
N PRO A 126 5.60 20.25 -2.39
CA PRO A 126 4.32 20.84 -2.77
C PRO A 126 4.44 22.22 -3.42
N ASP A 127 5.46 23.01 -3.05
CA ASP A 127 5.71 24.35 -3.61
C ASP A 127 6.18 24.28 -5.07
N GLU A 128 6.85 23.19 -5.45
CA GLU A 128 7.23 22.89 -6.84
C GLU A 128 6.18 22.02 -7.57
N GLY A 129 5.08 21.69 -6.89
CA GLY A 129 3.92 20.99 -7.46
C GLY A 129 3.82 19.50 -7.15
N ILE A 130 4.83 18.83 -6.59
CA ILE A 130 4.73 17.41 -6.22
C ILE A 130 4.01 17.30 -4.88
N ILE A 131 2.72 16.96 -4.92
CA ILE A 131 1.82 16.96 -3.75
C ILE A 131 1.67 15.59 -3.09
N SER A 132 2.15 14.52 -3.71
CA SER A 132 2.18 13.16 -3.13
C SER A 132 3.13 12.28 -3.94
N GLY A 133 3.60 11.19 -3.34
CA GLY A 133 4.29 10.15 -4.09
C GLY A 133 4.84 9.02 -3.23
N LYS A 134 5.21 7.93 -3.91
CA LYS A 134 5.74 6.73 -3.27
C LYS A 134 6.84 6.11 -4.13
N THR A 135 7.95 5.78 -3.48
CA THR A 135 9.08 5.03 -4.06
C THR A 135 8.91 3.53 -3.85
N GLY A 136 9.45 2.72 -4.76
CA GLY A 136 9.47 1.26 -4.67
C GLY A 136 10.76 0.69 -5.24
N PHE A 137 11.24 -0.40 -4.65
CA PHE A 137 12.39 -1.14 -5.15
C PHE A 137 12.37 -2.59 -4.67
N THR A 138 12.53 -3.52 -5.60
CA THR A 138 12.94 -4.91 -5.34
C THR A 138 14.01 -5.30 -6.36
N ASN A 139 14.75 -6.38 -6.10
CA ASN A 139 15.73 -6.87 -7.06
C ASN A 139 15.09 -7.31 -8.39
N LYS A 140 13.82 -7.75 -8.38
CA LYS A 140 13.11 -8.14 -9.60
C LYS A 140 12.44 -6.95 -10.29
N ALA A 141 11.89 -5.98 -9.53
CA ALA A 141 11.13 -4.86 -10.07
C ALA A 141 11.98 -3.66 -10.51
N GLY A 142 13.20 -3.50 -9.96
CA GLY A 142 14.01 -2.31 -10.18
C GLY A 142 13.44 -1.07 -9.48
N TYR A 143 13.91 0.12 -9.87
CA TYR A 143 13.40 1.38 -9.31
C TYR A 143 12.02 1.72 -9.88
N CYS A 144 11.04 1.84 -8.99
CA CYS A 144 9.67 2.26 -9.30
C CYS A 144 9.31 3.55 -8.55
N TYR A 145 8.47 4.37 -9.15
CA TYR A 145 7.98 5.60 -8.54
C TYR A 145 6.59 5.95 -9.05
N VAL A 146 5.75 6.48 -8.16
CA VAL A 146 4.47 7.10 -8.53
C VAL A 146 4.29 8.41 -7.78
N CYS A 147 3.78 9.44 -8.44
CA CYS A 147 3.51 10.73 -7.80
C CYS A 147 2.27 11.42 -8.37
N ALA A 148 1.78 12.40 -7.62
CA ALA A 148 0.82 13.38 -8.08
C ALA A 148 1.49 14.76 -8.17
N TYR A 149 1.40 15.37 -9.34
CA TYR A 149 1.97 16.67 -9.67
C TYR A 149 0.86 17.65 -10.01
N LYS A 150 0.80 18.79 -9.31
CA LYS A 150 -0.19 19.83 -9.50
C LYS A 150 0.41 21.01 -10.27
N ASP A 151 -0.07 21.22 -11.49
CA ASP A 151 0.21 22.39 -12.33
C ASP A 151 -1.05 23.26 -12.43
N LYS A 152 -1.10 24.33 -11.62
CA LYS A 152 -2.22 25.27 -11.55
C LYS A 152 -3.55 24.54 -11.28
N ASN A 153 -4.39 24.42 -12.30
CA ASN A 153 -5.73 23.82 -12.24
C ASN A 153 -5.75 22.36 -12.72
N ARG A 154 -4.58 21.75 -12.96
CA ARG A 154 -4.45 20.37 -13.43
C ARG A 154 -3.62 19.57 -12.44
N THR A 155 -4.04 18.33 -12.22
CA THR A 155 -3.26 17.35 -11.47
C THR A 155 -2.92 16.19 -12.39
N LEU A 156 -1.64 15.88 -12.49
CA LEU A 156 -1.08 14.78 -13.27
C LEU A 156 -0.67 13.67 -12.30
N CYS A 157 -1.06 12.43 -12.58
CA CYS A 157 -0.54 11.26 -11.87
C CYS A 157 0.49 10.59 -12.79
N ILE A 158 1.73 10.46 -12.30
CA ILE A 158 2.87 9.98 -13.07
C ILE A 158 3.36 8.69 -12.41
N ALA A 159 3.53 7.64 -13.21
CA ALA A 159 4.06 6.36 -12.75
C ALA A 159 5.24 5.93 -13.61
N LEU A 160 6.27 5.39 -12.96
CA LEU A 160 7.52 4.94 -13.51
C LEU A 160 7.80 3.54 -12.96
N LEU A 161 8.02 2.57 -13.84
CA LEU A 161 8.33 1.18 -13.47
C LEU A 161 9.65 0.77 -14.11
N ALA A 162 10.42 -0.07 -13.40
CA ALA A 162 11.66 -0.66 -13.91
C ALA A 162 12.69 0.35 -14.47
N CYS A 163 12.84 1.52 -13.82
CA CYS A 163 13.75 2.59 -14.27
C CYS A 163 15.23 2.32 -13.95
N GLY A 164 15.65 1.06 -13.95
CA GLY A 164 17.01 0.63 -13.69
C GLY A 164 17.20 -0.08 -12.36
N TRP A 165 18.42 -0.57 -12.17
CA TRP A 165 18.88 -1.29 -10.99
C TRP A 165 20.18 -0.67 -10.49
N PRO A 166 20.51 -0.83 -9.20
CA PRO A 166 21.84 -0.51 -8.70
C PRO A 166 22.91 -1.19 -9.57
N PRO A 167 24.03 -0.51 -9.86
CA PRO A 167 25.17 -1.15 -10.51
C PRO A 167 25.64 -2.35 -9.67
N LYS A 168 26.11 -3.39 -10.37
CA LYS A 168 26.68 -4.59 -9.75
C LYS A 168 28.02 -4.30 -9.08
#